data_AF-A0A7Z9WTH1-F1
#
_entry.id   AF-A0A7Z9WTH1-F1
#
_cell.length_a   1.000
_cell.length_b   1.000
_cell.length_c   1.000
_cell.angle_alpha   90.00
_cell.angle_beta   90.00
_cell.angle_gamma   90.00
#
_symmetry.space_group_name_H-M   'P 1'
#
loop_
_entity.id
_entity.type
_entity.pdbx_description
1 polymer ?
#
loop_
_entity_poly.entity_id
_entity_poly.type
_entity_poly.pdbx_seq_one_letter_code
_entity_poly.pdbx_strand_id
1 'polypeptide(L)' 'QRRKTLRNTLKNWLDQADFNALHIDPGLRAEALSVDEFVRLANHVHKKGGCP' A
#
# COMPACT_ATOMS: atom_id res chain seq x y z
N GLN A 1 -8.14 -3.62 -16.70
CA GLN A 1 -7.37 -3.42 -15.45
C GLN A 1 -6.57 -2.12 -15.55
N ARG A 2 -7.14 -1.00 -15.07
CA ARG A 2 -6.52 0.35 -15.06
C ARG A 2 -7.16 1.29 -14.01
N ARG A 3 -7.95 0.71 -13.10
CA ARG A 3 -8.78 1.39 -12.08
C ARG A 3 -8.84 0.59 -10.77
N LYS A 4 -7.88 -0.30 -10.52
CA LYS A 4 -7.81 -1.00 -9.24
C LYS A 4 -7.13 -0.05 -8.26
N THR A 5 -7.83 0.29 -7.18
CA THR A 5 -7.30 1.08 -6.07
C THR A 5 -6.12 0.38 -5.44
N LEU A 6 -5.26 1.14 -4.76
CA LEU A 6 -4.07 0.60 -4.10
C LEU A 6 -4.42 -0.57 -3.18
N ARG A 7 -5.51 -0.45 -2.43
CA ARG A 7 -6.07 -1.50 -1.60
C ARG A 7 -6.35 -2.77 -2.38
N ASN A 8 -6.83 -2.74 -3.62
CA ASN A 8 -7.21 -3.97 -4.32
C ASN A 8 -5.99 -4.71 -4.91
N THR A 9 -4.93 -3.98 -5.24
CA THR A 9 -3.63 -4.56 -5.65
C THR A 9 -2.80 -5.05 -4.47
N LEU A 10 -2.89 -4.33 -3.35
CA LEU A 10 -2.07 -4.58 -2.17
C LEU A 10 -2.84 -5.27 -1.03
N LYS A 11 -4.13 -5.57 -1.20
CA LYS A 11 -5.01 -6.26 -0.23
C LYS A 11 -4.44 -7.57 0.31
N ASN A 12 -3.66 -8.28 -0.52
CA ASN A 12 -3.05 -9.55 -0.12
C ASN A 12 -1.78 -9.36 0.72
N TRP A 13 -1.25 -8.13 0.78
CA TRP A 13 0.03 -7.79 1.40
C TRP A 13 -0.12 -6.79 2.56
N LEU A 14 -1.15 -5.94 2.52
CA LEU A 14 -1.41 -4.85 3.43
C LEU A 14 -2.87 -4.84 3.85
N ASP A 15 -3.09 -4.66 5.14
CA ASP A 15 -4.42 -4.48 5.70
C ASP A 15 -4.78 -3.01 5.88
N GLN A 16 -6.06 -2.74 6.07
CA GLN A 16 -6.55 -1.38 6.38
C GLN A 16 -5.82 -0.74 7.56
N ALA A 17 -5.38 -1.54 8.53
CA ALA A 17 -4.60 -1.08 9.67
C ALA A 17 -3.20 -0.58 9.27
N ASP A 18 -2.54 -1.20 8.30
CA ASP A 18 -1.22 -0.77 7.81
C ASP A 18 -1.33 0.54 7.04
N PHE A 19 -2.37 0.69 6.21
CA PHE A 19 -2.66 1.95 5.53
C PHE A 19 -2.92 3.09 6.52
N ASN A 20 -3.69 2.82 7.58
CA ASN A 20 -3.96 3.80 8.62
C ASN A 20 -2.70 4.17 9.41
N ALA A 21 -1.82 3.21 9.71
CA ALA A 21 -0.54 3.45 10.38
C ALA A 21 0.45 4.26 9.53
N LEU A 22 0.41 4.08 8.20
CA LEU A 22 1.23 4.83 7.25
C LEU A 22 0.61 6.19 6.87
N HIS A 23 -0.60 6.49 7.35
CA HIS A 23 -1.42 7.65 6.96
C HIS A 23 -1.68 7.73 5.44
N ILE A 24 -1.83 6.57 4.79
CA ILE A 24 -2.08 6.48 3.35
C ILE A 24 -3.52 6.07 3.12
N ASP A 25 -4.20 6.77 2.21
CA ASP A 25 -5.60 6.47 1.91
C ASP A 25 -5.70 5.23 0.99
N PRO A 26 -6.31 4.12 1.44
CA PRO A 26 -6.41 2.87 0.68
C PRO A 26 -7.36 2.97 -0.53
N GLY A 27 -8.21 4.00 -0.56
CA GLY A 27 -9.10 4.32 -1.67
C GLY A 27 -8.40 5.07 -2.80
N LEU A 28 -7.18 5.57 -2.59
CA LEU A 28 -6.40 6.22 -3.65
C LEU A 28 -6.06 5.25 -4.78
N ARG A 29 -5.96 5.84 -5.97
CA ARG A 29 -5.44 5.18 -7.16
C ARG A 29 -3.93 5.23 -7.11
N ALA A 30 -3.27 4.24 -7.71
CA ALA A 30 -1.80 4.23 -7.80
C ALA A 30 -1.22 5.48 -8.46
N GLU A 31 -1.99 6.15 -9.31
CA GLU A 31 -1.63 7.40 -9.99
C GLU A 31 -1.70 8.63 -9.08
N ALA A 32 -2.52 8.58 -8.02
CA ALA A 32 -2.70 9.68 -7.06
C ALA A 32 -1.77 9.55 -5.85
N LEU A 33 -1.08 8.43 -5.72
CA LEU A 33 -0.13 8.16 -4.66
C LEU A 33 1.21 8.84 -5.00
N SER A 34 1.76 9.59 -4.04
CA SER A 34 3.10 10.15 -4.19
C SER A 34 4.16 9.07 -4.13
N VAL A 35 5.32 9.33 -4.75
CA VAL A 35 6.45 8.40 -4.72
C VAL A 35 6.92 8.13 -3.28
N ASP A 36 6.87 9.13 -2.38
CA ASP A 36 7.21 8.95 -0.95
C ASP A 36 6.28 7.94 -0.26
N GLU A 37 4.96 8.09 -0.45
CA GLU A 37 3.95 7.19 0.11
C GLU A 37 4.10 5.77 -0.46
N PHE A 38 4.43 5.65 -1.75
CA PHE A 38 4.73 4.37 -2.38
C PHE A 38 5.95 3.70 -1.76
N VAL A 39 7.04 4.43 -1.55
CA VAL A 39 8.27 3.91 -0.96
C VAL A 39 8.02 3.47 0.49
N ARG A 40 7.26 4.26 1.27
CA ARG A 40 6.85 3.89 2.64
C ARG A 40 6.05 2.60 2.66
N LEU A 41 5.08 2.46 1.77
CA LEU A 41 4.29 1.24 1.60
C LEU A 41 5.14 0.04 1.20
N ALA A 42 5.98 0.19 0.18
CA ALA A 42 6.84 -0.88 -0.32
C ALA A 42 7.81 -1.35 0.77
N ASN A 43 8.43 -0.42 1.50
CA ASN A 43 9.29 -0.74 2.65
C ASN A 43 8.52 -1.45 3.76
N HIS A 44 7.28 -1.03 4.05
CA HIS A 44 6.44 -1.68 5.04
C HIS A 44 6.05 -3.09 4.62
N VAL A 45 5.64 -3.29 3.37
CA VAL A 45 5.34 -4.62 2.79
C VAL A 45 6.57 -5.52 2.84
N HIS A 46 7.73 -5.00 2.47
CA HIS A 46 8.98 -5.76 2.50
C HIS A 46 9.35 -6.17 3.93
N LYS A 47 9.13 -5.28 4.90
CA LYS A 47 9.36 -5.54 6.33
C LYS A 47 8.36 -6.52 6.93
N LYS A 48 7.08 -6.47 6.51
CA LYS A 48 6.02 -7.38 6.98
C LYS A 48 6.05 -8.74 6.30
N GLY A 49 6.36 -8.77 5.01
CA GLY A 49 6.61 -9.96 4.21
C GLY A 49 7.98 -10.58 4.49
N GLY A 50 8.52 -10.38 5.69
CA GLY A 50 9.75 -10.98 6.15
C GLY A 50 9.74 -12.46 5.84
N CYS A 51 10.67 -12.84 4.97
CA CYS A 51 11.01 -14.21 4.62
C CYS A 51 11.18 -15.04 5.91
N PRO A 52 10.65 -16.28 6.00
CA PRO A 52 11.22 -17.26 6.93
C PRO A 52 12.70 -17.53 6.62
#